data_AF-A0A7S1WF81-F1
#
_entry.id   AF-A0A7S1WF81-F1
#
_cell.length_a   1.000
_cell.length_b   1.000
_cell.length_c   1.000
_cell.angle_alpha   90.00
_cell.angle_beta   90.00
_cell.angle_gamma   90.00
#
_symmetry.space_group_name_H-M   'P 1'
#
loop_
_entity.id
_entity.type
_entity.pdbx_description
1 polymer ?
#
loop_
_entity_poly.entity_id
_entity_poly.type
_entity_poly.pdbx_seq_one_letter_code
_entity_poly.pdbx_strand_id
1 'polypeptide(L)'
;GCLDEPGGPGCGNIFNDDVSAEWGTNMWSEAGRGDLKTMATMGANAVRLYGNDPRFSKRRFMDEALKNKMKVITGLSNYPFAHQDSPQGCIWSNKYDCFQNATDSYYQILTTGEFAKGGYYHSAVEVVSIMNEPDINAWNPGAFSSQSNYIKAMVSGFDGMLSAEKKAQIKPWKNGKLPKITVSWSYAVLPANLCGPKGYLKDLEDPRADCGPSVGFMGQLSFAMRDPEGTVGYKP
;
A
#
# COMPACT_ATOMS: atom_id res chain seq x y z
N GLY A 1 14.01 -28.96 5.15
CA GLY A 1 13.72 -27.77 6.00
C GLY A 1 12.52 -27.05 5.42
N CYS A 2 11.71 -26.26 6.16
CA CYS A 2 10.31 -25.83 5.86
C CYS A 2 9.86 -25.52 4.40
N LEU A 3 10.75 -25.44 3.41
CA LEU A 3 10.44 -25.49 1.98
C LEU A 3 10.05 -26.89 1.46
N ASP A 4 10.44 -27.96 2.15
CA ASP A 4 10.24 -29.34 1.67
C ASP A 4 8.94 -30.00 2.20
N GLU A 5 8.44 -29.57 3.36
CA GLU A 5 7.21 -30.08 3.99
C GLU A 5 6.45 -28.97 4.73
N PRO A 6 5.38 -28.39 4.15
CA PRO A 6 4.50 -27.47 4.84
C PRO A 6 3.83 -28.16 6.04
N GLY A 7 4.03 -27.65 7.26
CA GLY A 7 3.37 -28.13 8.48
C GLY A 7 4.20 -29.03 9.41
N GLY A 8 5.48 -29.27 9.11
CA GLY A 8 6.37 -29.98 10.03
C GLY A 8 6.58 -29.25 11.37
N PRO A 9 7.00 -29.96 12.44
CA PRO A 9 7.26 -29.35 13.75
C PRO A 9 8.27 -28.21 13.63
N GLY A 10 7.87 -26.98 13.99
CA GLY A 10 8.65 -25.76 13.80
C GLY A 10 8.17 -24.83 12.67
N CYS A 11 7.26 -25.30 11.80
CA CYS A 11 6.66 -24.50 10.72
C CYS A 11 5.23 -23.99 11.07
N GLY A 12 4.78 -24.12 12.32
CA GLY A 12 3.45 -23.70 12.81
C GLY A 12 3.32 -22.24 13.28
N ASN A 13 4.32 -21.39 13.04
CA ASN A 13 4.41 -20.04 13.61
C ASN A 13 4.32 -18.90 12.57
N ILE A 14 3.96 -19.18 11.32
CA ILE A 14 3.68 -18.13 10.33
C ILE A 14 2.20 -17.77 10.47
N PHE A 15 1.91 -16.75 11.29
CA PHE A 15 0.54 -16.35 11.64
C PHE A 15 -0.25 -15.77 10.45
N ASN A 16 0.45 -15.19 9.46
CA ASN A 16 -0.10 -14.61 8.24
C ASN A 16 1.03 -14.42 7.20
N ASP A 17 0.73 -13.76 6.09
CA ASP A 17 1.66 -13.44 4.99
C ASP A 17 2.70 -12.34 5.32
N ASP A 18 2.74 -11.84 6.55
CA ASP A 18 3.65 -10.78 6.98
C ASP A 18 5.03 -11.32 7.37
N VAL A 19 5.81 -11.61 6.34
CA VAL A 19 7.19 -12.11 6.47
C VAL A 19 8.17 -11.10 7.09
N SER A 20 7.77 -9.83 7.25
CA SER A 20 8.60 -8.80 7.88
C SER A 20 8.51 -8.78 9.41
N ALA A 21 7.53 -9.49 9.98
CA ALA A 21 7.41 -9.68 11.42
C ALA A 21 8.51 -10.58 11.99
N GLU A 22 8.57 -10.67 13.32
CA GLU A 22 9.63 -11.39 14.03
C GLU A 22 9.73 -12.88 13.69
N TRP A 23 8.62 -13.56 13.40
CA TRP A 23 8.68 -14.98 12.98
C TRP A 23 9.41 -15.16 11.65
N GLY A 24 9.48 -14.12 10.82
CA GLY A 24 10.24 -14.13 9.58
C GLY A 24 11.75 -13.93 9.76
N THR A 25 12.25 -13.67 10.98
CA THR A 25 13.66 -13.29 11.24
C THR A 25 14.66 -14.26 10.63
N ASN A 26 14.39 -15.56 10.66
CA ASN A 26 15.29 -16.58 10.10
C ASN A 26 15.41 -16.51 8.57
N MET A 27 14.50 -15.82 7.88
CA MET A 27 14.59 -15.56 6.44
C MET A 27 15.42 -14.31 6.15
N TRP A 28 15.04 -13.17 6.73
CA TRP A 28 15.59 -11.89 6.31
C TRP A 28 16.87 -11.46 7.04
N SER A 29 17.12 -11.96 8.26
CA SER A 29 18.29 -11.55 9.05
C SER A 29 19.56 -12.30 8.68
N GLU A 30 20.72 -11.65 8.84
CA GLU A 30 22.04 -12.28 8.66
C GLU A 30 22.33 -13.46 9.60
N ALA A 31 21.62 -13.56 10.74
CA ALA A 31 21.75 -14.72 11.63
C ALA A 31 21.02 -15.96 11.08
N GLY A 32 20.13 -15.78 10.10
CA GLY A 32 19.44 -16.84 9.37
C GLY A 32 19.90 -16.94 7.92
N ARG A 33 18.96 -16.97 6.97
CA ARG A 33 19.24 -17.07 5.53
C ARG A 33 19.86 -15.78 4.96
N GLY A 34 19.63 -14.63 5.60
CA GLY A 34 20.25 -13.35 5.22
C GLY A 34 19.71 -12.76 3.92
N ASP A 35 18.42 -12.91 3.62
CA ASP A 35 17.85 -12.49 2.33
C ASP A 35 18.09 -11.02 2.00
N LEU A 36 18.02 -10.12 3.00
CA LEU A 36 18.29 -8.70 2.78
C LEU A 36 19.73 -8.47 2.34
N LYS A 37 20.70 -9.14 2.97
CA LYS A 37 22.11 -9.08 2.55
C LYS A 37 22.33 -9.68 1.16
N THR A 38 21.67 -10.81 0.87
CA THR A 38 21.76 -11.45 -0.45
C THR A 38 21.19 -10.55 -1.54
N MET A 39 20.00 -9.97 -1.34
CA MET A 39 19.41 -9.00 -2.26
C MET A 39 20.32 -7.79 -2.46
N ALA A 40 20.87 -7.22 -1.38
CA ALA A 40 21.81 -6.10 -1.47
C ALA A 40 23.09 -6.47 -2.25
N THR A 41 23.62 -7.68 -2.06
CA THR A 41 24.79 -8.20 -2.79
C THR A 41 24.49 -8.36 -4.28
N MET A 42 23.25 -8.72 -4.64
CA MET A 42 22.78 -8.78 -6.03
C MET A 42 22.53 -7.39 -6.64
N GLY A 43 22.73 -6.30 -5.89
CA GLY A 43 22.57 -4.93 -6.36
C GLY A 43 21.19 -4.33 -6.10
N ALA A 44 20.29 -5.02 -5.40
CA ALA A 44 19.03 -4.42 -4.98
C ALA A 44 19.28 -3.31 -3.94
N ASN A 45 18.53 -2.21 -4.05
CA ASN A 45 18.60 -1.10 -3.10
C ASN A 45 17.27 -0.88 -2.35
N ALA A 46 16.25 -1.69 -2.66
CA ALA A 46 14.96 -1.63 -2.00
C ALA A 46 14.27 -3.01 -2.03
N VAL A 47 13.36 -3.23 -1.08
CA VAL A 47 12.44 -4.37 -1.02
C VAL A 47 11.01 -3.86 -0.90
N ARG A 48 10.08 -4.51 -1.61
CA ARG A 48 8.65 -4.26 -1.50
C ARG A 48 7.98 -5.32 -0.64
N LEU A 49 7.24 -4.89 0.38
CA LEU A 49 6.46 -5.72 1.27
C LEU A 49 4.97 -5.62 0.93
N TYR A 50 4.28 -6.76 0.91
CA TYR A 50 2.83 -6.83 0.68
C TYR A 50 2.07 -7.06 1.99
N GLY A 51 2.47 -8.09 2.76
CA GLY A 51 1.99 -8.29 4.12
C GLY A 51 2.47 -7.18 5.04
N ASN A 52 1.53 -6.52 5.72
CA ASN A 52 1.82 -5.47 6.70
C ASN A 52 0.74 -5.43 7.78
N ASP A 53 0.71 -6.47 8.60
CA ASP A 53 -0.21 -6.57 9.72
C ASP A 53 0.17 -5.54 10.79
N PRO A 54 -0.71 -4.56 11.09
CA PRO A 54 -0.43 -3.47 12.03
C PRO A 54 -0.14 -3.94 13.46
N ARG A 55 -0.51 -5.17 13.82
CA ARG A 55 -0.41 -5.68 15.19
C ARG A 55 1.01 -6.09 15.59
N PHE A 56 1.93 -6.21 14.63
CA PHE A 56 3.26 -6.73 14.87
C PHE A 56 4.34 -5.73 14.46
N SER A 57 5.33 -5.52 15.33
CA SER A 57 6.44 -4.60 15.06
C SER A 57 7.32 -5.10 13.92
N LYS A 58 7.65 -4.18 12.99
CA LYS A 58 8.58 -4.41 11.87
C LYS A 58 9.92 -3.70 12.07
N ARG A 59 10.15 -3.19 13.27
CA ARG A 59 11.34 -2.41 13.63
C ARG A 59 12.63 -3.14 13.28
N ARG A 60 12.76 -4.40 13.73
CA ARG A 60 13.97 -5.22 13.51
C ARG A 60 14.23 -5.51 12.04
N PHE A 61 13.18 -5.77 11.27
CA PHE A 61 13.29 -5.93 9.82
C PHE A 61 13.83 -4.66 9.17
N MET A 62 13.29 -3.49 9.54
CA MET A 62 13.74 -2.21 8.99
C MET A 62 15.14 -1.82 9.44
N ASP A 63 15.55 -2.17 10.67
CA ASP A 63 16.92 -1.98 11.15
C ASP A 63 17.90 -2.86 10.33
N GLU A 64 17.54 -4.11 10.02
CA GLU A 64 18.34 -5.01 9.16
C GLU A 64 18.38 -4.53 7.70
N ALA A 65 17.26 -4.04 7.17
CA ALA A 65 17.22 -3.45 5.84
C ALA A 65 18.15 -2.22 5.75
N LEU A 66 18.11 -1.35 6.75
CA LEU A 66 18.98 -0.18 6.83
C LEU A 66 20.46 -0.55 6.95
N LYS A 67 20.78 -1.57 7.76
CA LYS A 67 22.14 -2.13 7.87
C LYS A 67 22.67 -2.58 6.50
N ASN A 68 21.80 -3.16 5.68
CA ASN A 68 22.11 -3.60 4.31
C ASN A 68 21.94 -2.49 3.25
N LYS A 69 21.78 -1.22 3.66
CA LYS A 69 21.56 -0.07 2.77
C LYS A 69 20.34 -0.21 1.85
N MET A 70 19.37 -1.02 2.25
CA MET A 70 18.12 -1.21 1.54
C MET A 70 17.03 -0.29 2.07
N LYS A 71 16.19 0.18 1.15
CA LYS A 71 14.95 0.87 1.44
C LYS A 71 13.76 -0.09 1.47
N VAL A 72 12.70 0.32 2.15
CA VAL A 72 11.47 -0.43 2.28
C VAL A 72 10.36 0.32 1.57
N ILE A 73 9.74 -0.36 0.61
CA ILE A 73 8.49 0.01 -0.02
C ILE A 73 7.42 -0.86 0.65
N THR A 74 6.43 -0.23 1.26
CA THR A 74 5.40 -0.91 2.05
C THR A 74 4.03 -0.37 1.67
N GLY A 75 2.96 -0.80 2.32
CA GLY A 75 1.63 -0.24 2.12
C GLY A 75 0.69 -0.48 3.28
N LEU A 76 -0.52 0.06 3.15
CA LEU A 76 -1.60 -0.09 4.13
C LEU A 76 -2.20 -1.52 4.17
N SER A 77 -1.81 -2.39 3.23
CA SER A 77 -2.53 -3.59 2.80
C SER A 77 -3.87 -3.26 2.12
N ASN A 78 -4.42 -4.22 1.37
CA ASN A 78 -5.79 -4.14 0.85
C ASN A 78 -6.83 -4.42 1.95
N TYR A 79 -6.41 -4.91 3.12
CA TYR A 79 -7.28 -5.26 4.25
C TYR A 79 -8.29 -4.14 4.63
N PRO A 80 -7.89 -2.89 4.92
CA PRO A 80 -8.85 -1.84 5.29
C PRO A 80 -9.83 -1.48 4.18
N PHE A 81 -9.51 -1.80 2.93
CA PHE A 81 -10.35 -1.53 1.77
C PHE A 81 -11.33 -2.66 1.50
N ALA A 82 -10.81 -3.86 1.24
CA ALA A 82 -11.49 -4.90 0.46
C ALA A 82 -11.53 -6.26 1.14
N HIS A 83 -11.31 -6.37 2.45
CA HIS A 83 -11.22 -7.66 3.15
C HIS A 83 -12.31 -8.65 2.70
N GLN A 84 -11.90 -9.73 2.03
CA GLN A 84 -12.81 -10.65 1.34
C GLN A 84 -13.74 -11.39 2.30
N ASP A 85 -13.31 -11.56 3.56
CA ASP A 85 -14.04 -12.33 4.56
C ASP A 85 -14.67 -11.48 5.68
N SER A 86 -14.76 -10.14 5.49
CA SER A 86 -15.40 -9.28 6.49
C SER A 86 -16.15 -8.12 5.84
N PRO A 87 -17.44 -7.91 6.15
CA PRO A 87 -18.21 -6.76 5.66
C PRO A 87 -17.69 -5.42 6.19
N GLN A 88 -16.59 -5.40 6.95
CA GLN A 88 -15.98 -4.22 7.57
C GLN A 88 -15.11 -3.39 6.61
N GLY A 89 -14.64 -3.97 5.49
CA GLY A 89 -13.90 -3.21 4.48
C GLY A 89 -14.74 -2.03 3.97
N CYS A 90 -14.16 -0.84 3.88
CA CYS A 90 -14.89 0.39 3.56
C CYS A 90 -15.62 0.36 2.22
N ILE A 91 -15.16 -0.47 1.27
CA ILE A 91 -15.81 -0.62 -0.05
C ILE A 91 -17.20 -1.25 0.08
N TRP A 92 -17.41 -2.05 1.14
CA TRP A 92 -18.67 -2.72 1.43
C TRP A 92 -19.48 -1.98 2.51
N SER A 93 -18.82 -1.49 3.56
CA SER A 93 -19.48 -0.93 4.74
C SER A 93 -19.85 0.54 4.63
N ASN A 94 -19.11 1.34 3.85
CA ASN A 94 -19.20 2.79 3.92
C ASN A 94 -19.20 3.48 2.54
N LYS A 95 -19.80 2.83 1.53
CA LYS A 95 -19.92 3.40 0.17
C LYS A 95 -18.59 3.96 -0.34
N TYR A 96 -17.53 3.18 -0.19
CA TYR A 96 -16.17 3.49 -0.67
C TYR A 96 -15.51 4.69 0.01
N ASP A 97 -16.05 5.18 1.12
CA ASP A 97 -15.36 6.13 1.99
C ASP A 97 -14.53 5.37 3.02
N CYS A 98 -13.22 5.40 2.80
CA CYS A 98 -12.22 4.62 3.51
C CYS A 98 -11.44 5.43 4.54
N PHE A 99 -11.84 6.67 4.82
CA PHE A 99 -11.13 7.56 5.72
C PHE A 99 -10.86 6.94 7.09
N GLN A 100 -11.90 6.44 7.75
CA GLN A 100 -11.77 5.92 9.12
C GLN A 100 -10.98 4.61 9.16
N ASN A 101 -11.30 3.66 8.27
CA ASN A 101 -10.58 2.38 8.18
C ASN A 101 -9.08 2.59 7.92
N ALA A 102 -8.76 3.52 7.01
CA ALA A 102 -7.37 3.84 6.71
C ALA A 102 -6.68 4.57 7.85
N THR A 103 -7.36 5.50 8.51
CA THR A 103 -6.85 6.20 9.70
C THR A 103 -6.46 5.23 10.79
N ASP A 104 -7.35 4.31 11.15
CA ASP A 104 -7.11 3.38 12.25
C ASP A 104 -6.01 2.37 11.90
N SER A 105 -6.05 1.81 10.70
CA SER A 105 -5.02 0.86 10.24
C SER A 105 -3.65 1.52 10.14
N TYR A 106 -3.55 2.71 9.53
CA TYR A 106 -2.27 3.38 9.37
C TYR A 106 -1.72 3.86 10.70
N TYR A 107 -2.57 4.34 11.60
CA TYR A 107 -2.14 4.74 12.94
C TYR A 107 -1.50 3.56 13.69
N GLN A 108 -2.08 2.35 13.57
CA GLN A 108 -1.47 1.16 14.17
C GLN A 108 -0.16 0.77 13.47
N ILE A 109 -0.05 0.86 12.13
CA ILE A 109 1.21 0.65 11.41
C ILE A 109 2.31 1.59 11.93
N LEU A 110 1.99 2.88 12.12
CA LEU A 110 2.92 3.88 12.62
C LEU A 110 3.36 3.60 14.06
N THR A 111 2.44 3.11 14.90
CA THR A 111 2.65 2.95 16.34
C THR A 111 3.03 1.51 16.70
N THR A 112 2.08 0.59 16.74
CA THR A 112 2.28 -0.83 17.07
C THR A 112 3.15 -1.57 16.05
N GLY A 113 3.00 -1.25 14.77
CA GLY A 113 3.87 -1.74 13.70
C GLY A 113 5.29 -1.17 13.76
N GLU A 114 5.51 -0.14 14.59
CA GLU A 114 6.77 0.58 14.81
C GLU A 114 7.42 1.14 13.52
N PHE A 115 6.60 1.54 12.55
CA PHE A 115 7.07 2.27 11.37
C PHE A 115 7.56 3.67 11.74
N ALA A 116 7.10 4.22 12.86
CA ALA A 116 7.59 5.46 13.42
C ALA A 116 7.95 5.30 14.91
N LYS A 117 8.93 6.09 15.36
CA LYS A 117 9.31 6.19 16.77
C LYS A 117 9.69 7.63 17.11
N GLY A 118 9.16 8.15 18.21
CA GLY A 118 9.41 9.53 18.63
C GLY A 118 8.91 10.58 17.63
N GLY A 119 7.86 10.26 16.87
CA GLY A 119 7.29 11.15 15.85
C GLY A 119 8.05 11.16 14.52
N TYR A 120 8.96 10.22 14.27
CA TYR A 120 9.67 10.12 12.99
C TYR A 120 9.55 8.72 12.41
N TYR A 121 9.32 8.63 11.10
CA TYR A 121 9.42 7.37 10.36
C TYR A 121 10.81 6.74 10.51
N HIS A 122 10.86 5.41 10.50
CA HIS A 122 12.10 4.67 10.36
C HIS A 122 12.82 5.07 9.07
N SER A 123 14.12 5.30 9.12
CA SER A 123 14.92 5.75 7.97
C SER A 123 15.03 4.75 6.81
N ALA A 124 14.44 3.56 6.96
CA ALA A 124 14.38 2.54 5.93
C ALA A 124 13.12 2.71 5.07
N VAL A 125 12.03 3.23 5.62
CA VAL A 125 10.78 3.49 4.88
C VAL A 125 11.05 4.56 3.84
N GLU A 126 10.80 4.27 2.56
CA GLU A 126 11.00 5.20 1.45
C GLU A 126 9.69 5.51 0.73
N VAL A 127 8.83 4.49 0.56
CA VAL A 127 7.55 4.60 -0.14
C VAL A 127 6.48 3.87 0.67
N VAL A 128 5.30 4.46 0.77
CA VAL A 128 4.09 3.82 1.32
C VAL A 128 3.00 3.82 0.25
N SER A 129 2.54 2.63 -0.12
CA SER A 129 1.45 2.40 -1.05
C SER A 129 0.11 2.47 -0.32
N ILE A 130 -0.80 3.31 -0.79
CA ILE A 130 -2.16 3.43 -0.23
C ILE A 130 -2.90 2.11 -0.40
N MET A 131 -2.89 1.55 -1.61
CA MET A 131 -3.57 0.30 -1.97
C MET A 131 -2.74 -0.48 -2.99
N ASN A 132 -2.89 -1.81 -3.00
CA ASN A 132 -2.31 -2.70 -4.01
C ASN A 132 -3.34 -3.06 -5.08
N GLU A 133 -2.98 -2.80 -6.33
CA GLU A 133 -3.72 -3.18 -7.54
C GLU A 133 -5.22 -2.86 -7.43
N PRO A 134 -5.59 -1.60 -7.15
CA PRO A 134 -6.99 -1.21 -7.03
C PRO A 134 -7.76 -1.40 -8.35
N ASP A 135 -7.05 -1.37 -9.48
CA ASP A 135 -7.56 -1.60 -10.83
C ASP A 135 -8.07 -3.03 -11.04
N ILE A 136 -7.49 -4.03 -10.37
CA ILE A 136 -8.05 -5.41 -10.40
C ILE A 136 -9.37 -5.45 -9.66
N ASN A 137 -9.47 -4.74 -8.54
CA ASN A 137 -10.68 -4.75 -7.74
C ASN A 137 -11.83 -3.99 -8.41
N ALA A 138 -11.54 -2.98 -9.25
CA ALA A 138 -12.52 -2.18 -9.98
C ALA A 138 -13.54 -3.00 -10.81
N TRP A 139 -13.29 -4.30 -11.00
CA TRP A 139 -14.11 -5.21 -11.81
C TRP A 139 -14.82 -6.31 -11.02
N ASN A 140 -14.61 -6.40 -9.69
CA ASN A 140 -15.38 -7.32 -8.87
C ASN A 140 -16.83 -6.82 -8.75
N PRO A 141 -17.83 -7.54 -9.30
CA PRO A 141 -19.23 -7.12 -9.24
C PRO A 141 -19.65 -6.90 -7.78
N GLY A 142 -20.20 -5.73 -7.48
CA GLY A 142 -20.54 -5.31 -6.12
C GLY A 142 -19.42 -4.63 -5.35
N ALA A 143 -18.14 -4.99 -5.57
CA ALA A 143 -17.00 -4.46 -4.82
C ALA A 143 -16.59 -3.06 -5.27
N PHE A 144 -16.80 -2.74 -6.55
CA PHE A 144 -16.60 -1.43 -7.14
C PHE A 144 -17.58 -1.25 -8.30
N SER A 145 -18.85 -1.04 -7.95
CA SER A 145 -19.97 -0.94 -8.92
C SER A 145 -19.89 0.24 -9.91
N SER A 146 -18.86 1.08 -9.84
CA SER A 146 -18.56 2.12 -10.82
C SER A 146 -17.05 2.43 -10.83
N GLN A 147 -16.55 2.97 -11.95
CA GLN A 147 -15.15 3.44 -12.05
C GLN A 147 -14.83 4.57 -11.06
N SER A 148 -15.83 5.31 -10.56
CA SER A 148 -15.59 6.42 -9.62
C SER A 148 -15.38 5.93 -8.18
N ASN A 149 -15.88 4.74 -7.85
CA ASN A 149 -15.89 4.21 -6.49
C ASN A 149 -14.50 3.81 -5.98
N TYR A 150 -13.66 3.20 -6.83
CA TYR A 150 -12.31 2.81 -6.43
C TYR A 150 -11.38 4.01 -6.25
N ILE A 151 -11.56 5.06 -7.08
CA ILE A 151 -10.89 6.34 -6.88
C ILE A 151 -11.30 6.97 -5.55
N LYS A 152 -12.60 7.00 -5.24
CA LYS A 152 -13.09 7.51 -3.96
C LYS A 152 -12.46 6.79 -2.77
N ALA A 153 -12.36 5.46 -2.83
CA ALA A 153 -11.70 4.66 -1.80
C ALA A 153 -10.23 5.05 -1.61
N MET A 154 -9.48 5.26 -2.68
CA MET A 154 -8.08 5.67 -2.58
C MET A 154 -7.90 7.11 -2.07
N VAL A 155 -8.72 8.05 -2.53
CA VAL A 155 -8.64 9.45 -2.09
C VAL A 155 -8.99 9.57 -0.62
N SER A 156 -10.10 8.98 -0.18
CA SER A 156 -10.48 8.95 1.24
C SER A 156 -9.49 8.15 2.09
N GLY A 157 -8.94 7.05 1.56
CA GLY A 157 -7.90 6.28 2.23
C GLY A 157 -6.60 7.07 2.42
N PHE A 158 -6.19 7.85 1.41
CA PHE A 158 -5.04 8.75 1.51
C PHE A 158 -5.24 9.82 2.58
N ASP A 159 -6.41 10.45 2.60
CA ASP A 159 -6.75 11.43 3.62
C ASP A 159 -6.76 10.80 5.04
N GLY A 160 -7.27 9.57 5.16
CA GLY A 160 -7.15 8.79 6.39
C GLY A 160 -5.70 8.53 6.82
N MET A 161 -4.79 8.26 5.88
CA MET A 161 -3.36 8.14 6.18
C MET A 161 -2.77 9.46 6.71
N LEU A 162 -3.13 10.60 6.13
CA LEU A 162 -2.70 11.93 6.61
C LEU A 162 -3.25 12.23 8.02
N SER A 163 -4.51 11.87 8.27
CA SER A 163 -5.14 11.96 9.59
C SER A 163 -4.42 11.11 10.63
N ALA A 164 -4.01 9.89 10.27
CA ALA A 164 -3.22 9.01 11.12
C ALA A 164 -1.81 9.58 11.41
N GLU A 165 -1.13 10.16 10.41
CA GLU A 165 0.14 10.86 10.62
C GLU A 165 -0.01 12.01 11.62
N LYS A 166 -1.06 12.82 11.47
CA LYS A 166 -1.39 13.91 12.40
C LYS A 166 -1.65 13.39 13.81
N LYS A 167 -2.44 12.32 13.94
CA LYS A 167 -2.76 11.65 15.21
C LYS A 167 -1.51 11.07 15.88
N ALA A 168 -0.58 10.53 15.09
CA ALA A 168 0.72 10.02 15.56
C ALA A 168 1.80 11.10 15.71
N GLN A 169 1.47 12.37 15.46
CA GLN A 169 2.38 13.51 15.54
C GLN A 169 3.65 13.32 14.71
N ILE A 170 3.50 12.74 13.52
CA ILE A 170 4.59 12.49 12.59
C ILE A 170 5.17 13.82 12.11
N LYS A 171 6.51 13.86 12.09
CA LYS A 171 7.32 14.98 11.63
C LYS A 171 8.12 14.52 10.41
N PRO A 172 8.44 15.43 9.49
CA PRO A 172 9.42 15.16 8.45
C PRO A 172 10.76 14.74 9.06
N TRP A 173 11.54 13.94 8.33
CA TRP A 173 12.93 13.66 8.71
C TRP A 173 13.76 14.95 8.74
N LYS A 174 15.00 14.86 9.24
CA LYS A 174 15.94 15.99 9.30
C LYS A 174 16.16 16.70 7.95
N ASN A 175 15.96 16.00 6.83
CA ASN A 175 16.07 16.56 5.48
C ASN A 175 14.77 17.22 4.98
N GLY A 176 13.76 17.39 5.84
CA GLY A 176 12.47 17.97 5.51
C GLY A 176 11.53 17.05 4.70
N LYS A 177 11.90 15.79 4.48
CA LYS A 177 11.10 14.85 3.67
C LYS A 177 10.28 13.90 4.54
N LEU A 178 9.16 13.46 4.00
CA LEU A 178 8.37 12.31 4.44
C LEU A 178 8.54 11.17 3.41
N PRO A 179 8.16 9.93 3.74
CA PRO A 179 8.03 8.87 2.74
C PRO A 179 7.17 9.32 1.57
N LYS A 180 7.50 8.85 0.36
CA LYS A 180 6.67 9.08 -0.82
C LYS A 180 5.40 8.24 -0.69
N ILE A 181 4.27 8.82 -1.05
CA ILE A 181 3.01 8.09 -1.11
C ILE A 181 2.74 7.67 -2.54
N THR A 182 2.27 6.45 -2.75
CA THR A 182 1.97 5.91 -4.07
C THR A 182 0.73 5.03 -4.06
N VAL A 183 0.33 4.57 -5.24
CA VAL A 183 -0.60 3.47 -5.45
C VAL A 183 0.10 2.50 -6.38
N SER A 184 0.04 1.22 -6.07
CA SER A 184 0.59 0.18 -6.94
C SER A 184 -0.53 -0.33 -7.85
N TRP A 185 -0.29 -0.29 -9.14
CA TRP A 185 -1.28 -0.62 -10.17
C TRP A 185 -0.91 -1.93 -10.85
N SER A 186 -1.91 -2.72 -11.23
CA SER A 186 -1.67 -3.88 -12.09
C SER A 186 -1.64 -3.46 -13.56
N TYR A 187 -0.90 -4.22 -14.36
CA TYR A 187 -0.99 -4.19 -15.83
C TYR A 187 -1.86 -5.34 -16.36
N ALA A 188 -2.42 -6.16 -15.46
CA ALA A 188 -3.17 -7.36 -15.83
C ALA A 188 -4.54 -7.06 -16.45
N VAL A 189 -5.07 -5.85 -16.29
CA VAL A 189 -6.42 -5.48 -16.75
C VAL A 189 -6.36 -4.37 -17.78
N LEU A 190 -6.79 -4.68 -19.02
CA LEU A 190 -6.94 -3.74 -20.13
C LEU A 190 -8.38 -3.22 -20.19
N PRO A 191 -8.64 -1.95 -19.83
CA PRO A 191 -9.96 -1.37 -19.97
C PRO A 191 -10.18 -0.90 -21.40
N ALA A 192 -11.04 -1.61 -22.15
CA ALA A 192 -11.43 -1.21 -23.50
C ALA A 192 -12.22 0.14 -23.56
N ASN A 193 -12.69 0.67 -22.42
CA ASN A 193 -13.63 1.79 -22.35
C ASN A 193 -13.14 3.03 -21.54
N LEU A 194 -11.89 3.08 -21.06
CA LEU A 194 -11.36 4.30 -20.40
C LEU A 194 -10.90 5.37 -21.41
N CYS A 195 -10.71 4.95 -22.66
CA CYS A 195 -10.23 5.75 -23.76
C CYS A 195 -11.39 5.90 -24.75
N GLY A 196 -11.91 7.11 -24.91
CA GLY A 196 -13.06 7.40 -25.78
C GLY A 196 -13.71 8.74 -25.45
N PRO A 197 -14.57 9.30 -26.33
CA PRO A 197 -15.16 10.65 -26.16
C PRO A 197 -16.00 10.83 -24.88
N LYS A 198 -16.35 9.71 -24.21
CA LYS A 198 -17.08 9.66 -22.94
C LYS A 198 -16.18 9.25 -21.74
N GLY A 199 -14.88 9.05 -21.97
CA GLY A 199 -13.88 8.69 -20.97
C GLY A 199 -13.29 9.90 -20.25
N TYR A 200 -12.43 9.65 -19.25
CA TYR A 200 -11.86 10.70 -18.38
C TYR A 200 -10.63 11.42 -18.99
N LEU A 201 -10.00 10.86 -20.02
CA LEU A 201 -8.86 11.47 -20.71
C LEU A 201 -9.39 12.37 -21.84
N LYS A 202 -9.19 13.68 -21.66
CA LYS A 202 -9.88 14.76 -22.39
C LYS A 202 -9.40 15.01 -23.82
N ASP A 203 -8.27 14.44 -24.23
CA ASP A 203 -7.57 14.81 -25.47
C ASP A 203 -7.16 13.56 -26.28
N LEU A 204 -8.14 12.97 -26.97
CA LEU A 204 -7.97 11.76 -27.79
C LEU A 204 -7.50 12.04 -29.21
N GLU A 205 -7.42 13.32 -29.59
CA GLU A 205 -6.87 13.72 -30.87
C GLU A 205 -5.35 13.86 -30.83
N ASP A 206 -4.71 13.76 -29.64
CA ASP A 206 -3.26 13.65 -29.55
C ASP A 206 -2.82 12.21 -29.88
N PRO A 207 -2.21 11.94 -31.05
CA PRO A 207 -1.74 10.61 -31.42
C PRO A 207 -0.60 10.09 -30.51
N ARG A 208 -0.12 10.90 -29.57
CA ARG A 208 0.87 10.53 -28.55
C ARG A 208 0.25 10.14 -27.22
N ALA A 209 -1.07 10.26 -27.06
CA ALA A 209 -1.75 9.86 -25.84
C ALA A 209 -1.78 8.33 -25.74
N ASP A 210 -0.74 7.75 -25.12
CA ASP A 210 -0.71 6.33 -24.79
C ASP A 210 -1.68 6.06 -23.64
N CYS A 211 -2.72 5.32 -23.96
CA CYS A 211 -3.86 5.05 -23.11
C CYS A 211 -3.75 3.62 -22.56
N GLY A 212 -2.55 3.25 -22.12
CA GLY A 212 -2.24 1.93 -21.55
C GLY A 212 -3.14 1.57 -20.36
N PRO A 213 -3.23 0.27 -20.02
CA PRO A 213 -4.22 -0.29 -19.10
C PRO A 213 -4.38 0.48 -17.79
N SER A 214 -3.25 0.88 -17.21
CA SER A 214 -3.16 1.51 -15.90
C SER A 214 -3.06 3.04 -15.97
N VAL A 215 -2.67 3.61 -17.11
CA VAL A 215 -2.42 5.05 -17.27
C VAL A 215 -3.70 5.86 -17.10
N GLY A 216 -4.82 5.36 -17.64
CA GLY A 216 -6.14 5.98 -17.44
C GLY A 216 -6.54 6.04 -15.97
N PHE A 217 -6.32 4.96 -15.22
CA PHE A 217 -6.62 4.91 -13.79
C PHE A 217 -5.69 5.83 -12.96
N MET A 218 -4.40 5.88 -13.31
CA MET A 218 -3.44 6.84 -12.72
C MET A 218 -3.87 8.29 -12.96
N GLY A 219 -4.32 8.61 -14.18
CA GLY A 219 -4.84 9.93 -14.54
C GLY A 219 -6.09 10.30 -13.74
N GLN A 220 -7.05 9.37 -13.61
CA GLN A 220 -8.24 9.56 -12.79
C GLN A 220 -7.90 9.86 -11.33
N LEU A 221 -6.98 9.10 -10.75
CA LEU A 221 -6.51 9.36 -9.38
C LEU A 221 -5.87 10.75 -9.29
N SER A 222 -5.03 11.13 -10.25
CA SER A 222 -4.42 12.45 -10.27
C SER A 222 -5.45 13.58 -10.34
N PHE A 223 -6.57 13.41 -11.06
CA PHE A 223 -7.64 14.41 -11.08
C PHE A 223 -8.39 14.46 -9.76
N ALA A 224 -8.77 13.31 -9.21
CA ALA A 224 -9.51 13.25 -7.94
C ALA A 224 -8.68 13.73 -6.74
N MET A 225 -7.36 13.58 -6.77
CA MET A 225 -6.47 14.16 -5.76
C MET A 225 -6.41 15.70 -5.81
N ARG A 226 -6.74 16.31 -6.96
CA ARG A 226 -6.77 17.78 -7.13
C ARG A 226 -8.16 18.37 -6.90
N ASP A 227 -9.21 17.61 -7.19
CA ASP A 227 -10.60 17.98 -7.01
C ASP A 227 -11.42 16.78 -6.52
N PRO A 228 -11.31 16.41 -5.23
CA PRO A 228 -11.96 15.23 -4.69
C PRO A 228 -13.49 15.35 -4.68
N GLU A 229 -14.03 16.55 -4.43
CA GLU A 229 -15.47 16.79 -4.40
C GLU A 229 -16.05 16.77 -5.82
N GLY A 230 -15.45 17.48 -6.77
CA GLY A 230 -15.94 17.54 -8.15
C GLY A 230 -15.71 16.25 -8.95
N THR A 231 -14.67 15.47 -8.63
CA THR A 231 -14.35 14.24 -9.38
C THR A 231 -15.09 13.01 -8.85
N VAL A 232 -15.17 12.86 -7.52
CA VAL A 232 -15.71 11.65 -6.87
C VAL A 232 -16.66 11.91 -5.71
N GLY A 233 -17.05 13.17 -5.47
CA GLY A 233 -17.97 13.53 -4.39
C GLY A 233 -17.43 13.26 -2.98
N TYR A 234 -16.10 13.24 -2.81
CA TYR A 234 -15.46 13.11 -1.50
C TYR A 234 -15.14 14.49 -0.93
N LYS A 235 -15.45 14.69 0.36
CA LYS A 235 -15.16 15.93 1.10
C LYS A 235 -14.09 15.61 2.14
N PRO A 236 -12.82 16.01 1.91
CA PRO A 236 -11.74 15.88 2.89
C PRO A 236 -12.01 16.69 4.17
#